data_AF-A0A6L5XEG4-F1
#
_entry.id   AF-A0A6L5XEG4-F1
#
_cell.length_a   1.000
_cell.length_b   1.000
_cell.length_c   1.000
_cell.angle_alpha   90.00
_cell.angle_beta   90.00
_cell.angle_gamma   90.00
#
_symmetry.space_group_name_H-M   'P 1'
#
loop_
_entity.id
_entity.type
_entity.pdbx_description
1 polymer ?
#
loop_
_entity_poly.entity_id
_entity_poly.type
_entity_poly.pdbx_seq_one_letter_code
_entity_poly.pdbx_strand_id
1 'polypeptide(L)'
;MKKMIIALAGVACLVAPATAQTISTPRPEAATQYFASVEGFNLMKSALVRAIGNVKAASSAEALSKAVYTYIKSYLPMNKYYSGLTAAQKKQIDTLQRQVGLHINAKQAKYGCKKAVDAAINKATLEAMAAMAR
;
A
#
# COMPACT_ATOMS: atom_id res chain seq x y z
N MET A 1 -14.06 25.42 68.45
CA MET A 1 -15.45 25.66 68.03
C MET A 1 -15.98 24.42 67.31
N LYS A 2 -17.19 23.99 67.70
CA LYS A 2 -18.20 23.18 66.99
C LYS A 2 -17.82 21.82 66.37
N LYS A 3 -18.31 20.76 67.05
CA LYS A 3 -18.66 19.44 66.48
C LYS A 3 -19.80 19.61 65.46
N MET A 4 -19.84 18.78 64.42
CA MET A 4 -21.10 18.32 63.81
C MET A 4 -20.90 17.05 62.96
N ILE A 5 -21.50 15.95 63.43
CA ILE A 5 -21.77 14.71 62.71
C ILE A 5 -23.08 14.93 61.95
N ILE A 6 -23.17 14.57 60.66
CA ILE A 6 -24.42 14.10 60.04
C ILE A 6 -24.09 12.96 59.06
N ALA A 7 -24.61 11.79 59.36
CA ALA A 7 -24.77 10.66 58.44
C ALA A 7 -26.00 10.88 57.55
N LEU A 8 -25.98 10.41 56.29
CA LEU A 8 -27.17 9.78 55.72
C LEU A 8 -26.80 8.86 54.54
N ALA A 9 -27.35 7.66 54.63
CA ALA A 9 -27.32 6.59 53.65
C ALA A 9 -28.09 6.93 52.37
N GLY A 10 -27.77 6.23 51.27
CA GLY A 10 -28.50 6.37 50.01
C GLY A 10 -28.14 5.32 48.96
N VAL A 11 -28.64 4.10 49.16
CA VAL A 11 -29.13 3.15 48.15
C VAL A 11 -28.15 2.58 47.12
N ALA A 12 -27.97 1.26 47.23
CA ALA A 12 -27.45 0.37 46.22
C ALA A 12 -28.29 0.39 44.93
N CYS A 13 -27.62 0.33 43.77
CA CYS A 13 -28.20 -0.30 42.59
C CYS A 13 -27.17 -1.28 41.99
N LEU A 14 -27.53 -2.56 42.07
CA LEU A 14 -26.89 -3.69 41.42
C LEU A 14 -26.93 -3.54 39.90
N VAL A 15 -25.79 -3.73 39.22
CA VAL A 15 -25.54 -4.32 37.86
C VAL A 15 -24.24 -3.71 37.31
N ALA A 16 -23.25 -4.40 36.76
CA ALA A 16 -23.05 -5.72 36.18
C ALA A 16 -21.52 -5.99 36.19
N PRO A 17 -21.02 -7.23 35.95
CA PRO A 17 -19.58 -7.42 35.81
C PRO A 17 -19.08 -6.57 34.64
N ALA A 18 -18.18 -5.64 34.93
CA ALA A 18 -17.33 -5.05 33.90
C ALA A 18 -16.58 -6.22 33.26
N THR A 19 -17.08 -6.69 32.12
CA THR A 19 -16.27 -7.49 31.21
C THR A 19 -15.07 -6.61 30.93
N ALA A 20 -13.95 -6.96 31.56
CA ALA A 20 -12.65 -6.48 31.16
C ALA A 20 -12.49 -6.93 29.70
N GLN A 21 -12.94 -6.08 28.77
CA GLN A 21 -12.57 -6.20 27.39
C GLN A 21 -11.06 -6.14 27.43
N THR A 22 -10.45 -7.31 27.19
CA THR A 22 -9.03 -7.42 26.99
C THR A 22 -8.77 -6.63 25.73
N ILE A 23 -8.54 -5.33 25.87
CA ILE A 23 -7.89 -4.52 24.85
C ILE A 23 -6.52 -5.16 24.77
N SER A 24 -6.38 -6.14 23.88
CA SER A 24 -5.09 -6.57 23.39
C SER A 24 -4.51 -5.34 22.74
N THR A 25 -3.79 -4.54 23.52
CA THR A 25 -2.90 -3.53 22.99
C THR A 25 -2.00 -4.28 22.01
N PRO A 26 -2.07 -3.97 20.71
CA PRO A 26 -1.27 -4.69 19.74
C PRO A 26 0.17 -4.59 20.21
N ARG A 27 0.81 -5.75 20.36
CA ARG A 27 2.23 -5.88 20.64
C ARG A 27 2.98 -4.85 19.79
N PRO A 28 3.90 -4.06 20.33
CA PRO A 28 4.52 -2.93 19.62
C PRO A 28 5.02 -3.31 18.22
N GLU A 29 5.53 -4.52 18.03
CA GLU A 29 5.93 -5.08 16.72
C GLU A 29 4.77 -5.16 15.70
N ALA A 30 3.56 -5.58 16.12
CA ALA A 30 2.39 -5.68 15.25
C ALA A 30 1.84 -4.29 14.86
N ALA A 31 1.91 -3.32 15.79
CA ALA A 31 1.56 -1.94 15.48
C ALA A 31 2.52 -1.34 14.45
N THR A 32 3.84 -1.52 14.64
CA THR A 32 4.86 -1.04 13.69
C THR A 32 4.71 -1.66 12.29
N GLN A 33 4.41 -2.96 12.20
CA GLN A 33 4.14 -3.64 10.93
C GLN A 33 2.87 -3.10 10.25
N TYR A 34 1.83 -2.80 11.02
CA TYR A 34 0.59 -2.22 10.49
C TYR A 34 0.81 -0.80 9.94
N PHE A 35 1.53 0.07 10.65
CA PHE A 35 1.87 1.41 10.18
C PHE A 35 2.73 1.37 8.91
N ALA A 36 3.76 0.51 8.88
CA ALA A 36 4.58 0.28 7.69
C ALA A 36 3.75 -0.24 6.49
N SER A 37 2.70 -1.01 6.74
CA SER A 37 1.81 -1.54 5.70
C SER A 37 0.85 -0.47 5.15
N VAL A 38 0.39 0.47 5.97
CA VAL A 38 -0.41 1.62 5.51
C VAL A 38 0.43 2.57 4.66
N GLU A 39 1.64 2.89 5.09
CA GLU A 39 2.59 3.69 4.30
C GLU A 39 2.95 2.99 2.99
N GLY A 40 3.30 1.69 3.07
CA GLY A 40 3.60 0.85 1.92
C GLY A 40 2.44 0.80 0.92
N PHE A 41 1.20 0.65 1.41
CA PHE A 41 0.01 0.71 0.57
C PHE A 41 -0.10 2.04 -0.20
N ASN A 42 0.04 3.18 0.49
CA ASN A 42 -0.06 4.50 -0.13
C ASN A 42 1.04 4.74 -1.17
N LEU A 43 2.27 4.30 -0.87
CA LEU A 43 3.40 4.37 -1.81
C LEU A 43 3.12 3.54 -3.07
N MET A 44 2.73 2.27 -2.90
CA MET A 44 2.41 1.37 -4.01
C MET A 44 1.25 1.90 -4.85
N LYS A 45 0.18 2.37 -4.21
CA LYS A 45 -0.98 2.96 -4.88
C LYS A 45 -0.58 4.20 -5.70
N SER A 46 0.18 5.11 -5.10
CA SER A 46 0.64 6.35 -5.76
C SER A 46 1.52 6.05 -6.97
N ALA A 47 2.47 5.11 -6.84
CA ALA A 47 3.32 4.67 -7.93
C ALA A 47 2.51 4.11 -9.11
N LEU A 48 1.50 3.29 -8.84
CA LEU A 48 0.62 2.72 -9.86
C LEU A 48 -0.26 3.77 -10.55
N VAL A 49 -0.87 4.68 -9.79
CA VAL A 49 -1.67 5.78 -10.35
C VAL A 49 -0.82 6.66 -11.27
N ARG A 50 0.41 6.99 -10.84
CA ARG A 50 1.36 7.76 -11.65
C ARG A 50 1.76 6.98 -12.91
N ALA A 51 2.01 5.68 -12.80
CA ALA A 51 2.33 4.83 -13.94
C ALA A 51 1.20 4.82 -14.98
N ILE A 52 -0.06 4.71 -14.56
CA ILE A 52 -1.23 4.80 -15.45
C ILE A 52 -1.21 6.14 -16.20
N GLY A 53 -1.02 7.26 -15.49
CA GLY A 53 -0.95 8.59 -16.09
C GLY A 53 0.16 8.70 -17.14
N ASN A 54 1.37 8.25 -16.78
CA ASN A 54 2.53 8.30 -17.68
C ASN A 54 2.35 7.45 -18.94
N VAL A 55 1.83 6.22 -18.79
CA VAL A 55 1.58 5.32 -19.94
C VAL A 55 0.48 5.89 -20.84
N LYS A 56 -0.59 6.48 -20.28
CA LYS A 56 -1.63 7.17 -21.06
C LYS A 56 -1.05 8.35 -21.85
N ALA A 57 -0.21 9.16 -21.21
CA ALA A 57 0.42 10.33 -21.80
C ALA A 57 1.52 10.00 -22.82
N ALA A 58 2.10 8.80 -22.77
CA ALA A 58 3.13 8.37 -23.72
C ALA A 58 2.64 8.47 -25.17
N SER A 59 3.28 9.34 -25.95
CA SER A 59 2.91 9.66 -27.34
C SER A 59 3.71 8.89 -28.39
N SER A 60 4.76 8.17 -27.99
CA SER A 60 5.66 7.41 -28.86
C SER A 60 6.13 6.11 -28.21
N ALA A 61 6.78 5.25 -29.01
CA ALA A 61 7.42 4.02 -28.54
C ALA A 61 8.51 4.29 -27.48
N GLU A 62 9.30 5.35 -27.66
CA GLU A 62 10.35 5.75 -26.73
C GLU A 62 9.74 6.26 -25.42
N ALA A 63 8.73 7.13 -25.50
CA ALA A 63 8.01 7.64 -24.33
C ALA A 63 7.36 6.49 -23.54
N LEU A 64 6.78 5.51 -24.22
CA LEU A 64 6.19 4.33 -23.58
C LEU A 64 7.27 3.50 -22.87
N SER A 65 8.39 3.22 -23.54
CA SER A 65 9.49 2.44 -22.96
C SER A 65 10.07 3.11 -21.71
N LYS A 66 10.23 4.45 -21.74
CA LYS A 66 10.66 5.25 -20.58
C LYS A 66 9.65 5.21 -19.44
N ALA A 67 8.34 5.31 -19.74
CA ALA A 67 7.29 5.21 -18.75
C ALA A 67 7.27 3.83 -18.06
N VAL A 68 7.41 2.75 -18.83
CA VAL A 68 7.45 1.37 -18.31
C VAL A 68 8.69 1.12 -17.45
N TYR A 69 9.87 1.56 -17.92
CA TYR A 69 11.10 1.47 -17.15
C TYR A 69 10.97 2.17 -15.79
N THR A 70 10.44 3.40 -15.79
CA THR A 70 10.25 4.20 -14.56
C THR A 70 9.26 3.52 -13.62
N TYR A 71 8.15 3.00 -14.16
CA TYR A 71 7.15 2.27 -13.39
C TYR A 71 7.77 1.08 -12.63
N ILE A 72 8.49 0.20 -13.32
CA ILE A 72 9.06 -1.01 -12.70
C ILE A 72 10.11 -0.64 -11.65
N LYS A 73 11.00 0.30 -11.98
CA LYS A 73 12.06 0.73 -11.07
C LYS A 73 11.53 1.35 -9.77
N SER A 74 10.44 2.09 -9.85
CA SER A 74 9.80 2.67 -8.66
C SER A 74 8.92 1.68 -7.91
N TYR A 75 8.21 0.78 -8.60
CA TYR A 75 7.21 -0.10 -8.00
C TYR A 75 7.82 -1.39 -7.41
N LEU A 76 8.74 -2.05 -8.10
CA LEU A 76 9.25 -3.36 -7.71
C LEU A 76 9.87 -3.39 -6.29
N PRO A 77 10.69 -2.40 -5.87
CA PRO A 77 11.24 -2.37 -4.50
C PRO A 77 10.19 -2.27 -3.39
N MET A 78 8.97 -1.82 -3.74
CA MET A 78 7.85 -1.68 -2.80
C MET A 78 7.12 -3.01 -2.56
N ASN A 79 7.42 -4.07 -3.32
CA ASN A 79 6.73 -5.35 -3.18
C ASN A 79 6.92 -6.00 -1.80
N LYS A 80 7.98 -5.62 -1.06
CA LYS A 80 8.20 -6.03 0.34
C LYS A 80 7.06 -5.63 1.28
N TYR A 81 6.31 -4.57 0.96
CA TYR A 81 5.16 -4.12 1.75
C TYR A 81 3.89 -4.92 1.45
N TYR A 82 3.84 -5.65 0.33
CA TYR A 82 2.62 -6.30 -0.14
C TYR A 82 2.10 -7.37 0.84
N SER A 83 2.99 -8.11 1.52
CA SER A 83 2.60 -9.17 2.46
C SER A 83 1.77 -8.64 3.64
N GLY A 84 2.15 -7.47 4.19
CA GLY A 84 1.49 -6.82 5.32
C GLY A 84 0.17 -6.11 4.99
N LEU A 85 -0.20 -6.04 3.71
CA LEU A 85 -1.47 -5.43 3.29
C LEU A 85 -2.68 -6.30 3.63
N THR A 86 -3.78 -5.65 4.01
CA THR A 86 -5.10 -6.28 4.13
C THR A 86 -5.60 -6.78 2.77
N ALA A 87 -6.54 -7.73 2.77
CA ALA A 87 -7.14 -8.26 1.54
C ALA A 87 -7.77 -7.15 0.66
N ALA A 88 -8.43 -6.17 1.28
CA ALA A 88 -9.02 -5.04 0.56
C ALA A 88 -7.96 -4.16 -0.12
N GLN A 89 -6.85 -3.88 0.56
CA GLN A 89 -5.73 -3.12 0.00
C GLN A 89 -5.04 -3.88 -1.14
N LYS A 90 -4.79 -5.18 -0.98
CA LYS A 90 -4.22 -6.05 -2.02
C LYS A 90 -5.07 -5.98 -3.29
N LYS A 91 -6.39 -6.17 -3.16
CA LYS A 91 -7.34 -6.07 -4.29
C LYS A 91 -7.25 -4.72 -5.03
N GLN A 92 -7.05 -3.61 -4.30
CA GLN A 92 -6.89 -2.29 -4.92
C GLN A 92 -5.56 -2.18 -5.69
N ILE A 93 -4.45 -2.67 -5.12
CA ILE A 93 -3.14 -2.72 -5.79
C ILE A 93 -3.22 -3.57 -7.06
N ASP A 94 -3.79 -4.78 -6.98
CA ASP A 94 -3.90 -5.72 -8.11
C ASP A 94 -4.73 -5.11 -9.24
N THR A 95 -5.83 -4.42 -8.89
CA THR A 95 -6.69 -3.73 -9.86
C THR A 95 -5.91 -2.66 -10.61
N LEU A 96 -5.12 -1.84 -9.91
CA LEU A 96 -4.32 -0.78 -10.52
C LEU A 96 -3.18 -1.37 -11.37
N GLN A 97 -2.51 -2.43 -10.92
CA GLN A 97 -1.50 -3.14 -11.72
C GLN A 97 -2.09 -3.67 -13.04
N ARG A 98 -3.28 -4.27 -12.98
CA ARG A 98 -3.98 -4.74 -14.19
C ARG A 98 -4.27 -3.59 -15.15
N GLN A 99 -4.69 -2.43 -14.65
CA GLN A 99 -4.91 -1.24 -15.50
C GLN A 99 -3.62 -0.75 -16.17
N VAL A 100 -2.50 -0.73 -15.44
CA VAL A 100 -1.18 -0.40 -16.04
C VAL A 100 -0.88 -1.36 -17.19
N GLY A 101 -0.98 -2.67 -16.96
CA GLY A 101 -0.74 -3.69 -18.00
C GLY A 101 -1.62 -3.52 -19.24
N LEU A 102 -2.93 -3.25 -19.05
CA LEU A 102 -3.85 -2.99 -20.15
C LEU A 102 -3.45 -1.76 -20.99
N HIS A 103 -3.05 -0.66 -20.32
CA HIS A 103 -2.60 0.54 -21.04
C HIS A 103 -1.28 0.33 -21.77
N ILE A 104 -0.34 -0.42 -21.19
CA ILE A 104 0.92 -0.77 -21.86
C ILE A 104 0.63 -1.59 -23.11
N ASN A 105 -0.19 -2.64 -23.01
CA ASN A 105 -0.53 -3.50 -24.14
C ASN A 105 -1.22 -2.71 -25.27
N ALA A 106 -2.17 -1.84 -24.93
CA ALA A 106 -2.85 -1.00 -25.91
C ALA A 106 -1.88 -0.04 -26.64
N LYS A 107 -0.94 0.56 -25.90
CA LYS A 107 0.08 1.46 -26.48
C LYS A 107 1.13 0.71 -27.29
N GLN A 108 1.52 -0.49 -26.85
CA GLN A 108 2.39 -1.38 -27.62
C GLN A 108 1.77 -1.75 -28.97
N ALA A 109 0.48 -2.10 -28.98
CA ALA A 109 -0.26 -2.40 -30.21
C ALA A 109 -0.34 -1.16 -31.12
N LYS A 110 -0.59 0.03 -30.55
CA LYS A 110 -0.66 1.29 -31.31
C LYS A 110 0.67 1.67 -31.98
N TYR A 111 1.80 1.46 -31.31
CA TYR A 111 3.12 1.92 -31.77
C TYR A 111 4.02 0.81 -32.32
N GLY A 112 3.59 -0.46 -32.30
CA GLY A 112 4.37 -1.59 -32.80
C GLY A 112 5.68 -1.85 -32.03
N CYS A 113 5.76 -1.49 -30.75
CA CYS A 113 7.03 -1.38 -30.01
C CYS A 113 7.28 -2.47 -28.95
N LYS A 114 6.67 -3.64 -29.09
CA LYS A 114 6.74 -4.73 -28.09
C LYS A 114 8.17 -5.03 -27.63
N LYS A 115 9.10 -5.23 -28.57
CA LYS A 115 10.51 -5.56 -28.27
C LYS A 115 11.21 -4.50 -27.42
N ALA A 116 11.01 -3.22 -27.72
CA ALA A 116 11.64 -2.12 -26.98
C ALA A 116 11.10 -2.03 -25.54
N VAL A 117 9.79 -2.22 -25.38
CA VAL A 117 9.16 -2.25 -24.06
C VAL A 117 9.62 -3.48 -23.27
N ASP A 118 9.69 -4.66 -23.87
CA ASP A 118 10.18 -5.88 -23.20
C ASP A 118 11.64 -5.71 -22.74
N ALA A 119 12.50 -5.08 -23.55
CA ALA A 119 13.86 -4.75 -23.15
C ALA A 119 13.90 -3.76 -21.96
N ALA A 120 13.02 -2.76 -21.96
CA ALA A 120 12.88 -1.81 -20.84
C ALA A 120 12.42 -2.52 -19.55
N ILE A 121 11.49 -3.48 -19.66
CA ILE A 121 11.03 -4.32 -18.54
C ILE A 121 12.19 -5.11 -17.96
N ASN A 122 12.91 -5.85 -18.81
CA ASN A 122 14.02 -6.70 -18.37
C ASN A 122 15.11 -5.87 -17.68
N LYS A 123 15.52 -4.76 -18.30
CA LYS A 123 16.53 -3.86 -17.72
C LYS A 123 16.10 -3.31 -16.37
N ALA A 124 14.89 -2.74 -16.27
CA ALA A 124 14.40 -2.15 -15.02
C ALA A 124 14.28 -3.20 -13.91
N THR A 125 13.82 -4.41 -14.26
CA THR A 125 13.65 -5.51 -13.30
C THR A 125 14.99 -5.95 -12.74
N LEU A 126 16.01 -6.15 -13.59
CA LEU A 126 17.36 -6.51 -13.15
C LEU A 126 17.95 -5.45 -12.22
N GLU A 127 17.84 -4.17 -12.58
CA GLU A 127 18.32 -3.06 -11.75
C GLU A 127 17.61 -3.00 -10.39
N ALA A 128 16.29 -3.16 -10.37
CA ALA A 128 15.50 -3.12 -9.15
C ALA A 128 15.78 -4.33 -8.25
N MET A 129 15.95 -5.53 -8.82
CA MET A 129 16.34 -6.72 -8.06
C MET A 129 17.74 -6.58 -7.45
N ALA A 130 18.70 -6.04 -8.21
CA ALA A 130 20.04 -5.77 -7.68
C ALA A 130 20.02 -4.76 -6.52
N ALA A 131 19.10 -3.78 -6.54
CA ALA A 131 18.94 -2.83 -5.44
C ALA A 131 18.27 -3.44 -4.19
N MET A 132 17.46 -4.50 -4.34
CA MET A 132 16.83 -5.21 -3.22
C MET A 132 17.74 -6.25 -2.56
N ALA A 133 18.82 -6.66 -3.23
CA ALA A 133 19.79 -7.62 -2.72
C ALA A 133 20.94 -6.98 -1.90
N ARG A 134 20.92 -5.66 -1.74
CA ARG A 134 21.87 -4.88 -0.93
C ARG A 134 21.21 -4.45 0.37
#